data_AF-A0A7S1NYD9-F1
#
_entry.id   AF-A0A7S1NYD9-F1
#
_cell.length_a   1.000
_cell.length_b   1.000
_cell.length_c   1.000
_cell.angle_alpha   90.00
_cell.angle_beta   90.00
_cell.angle_gamma   90.00
#
_symmetry.space_group_name_H-M   'P 1'
#
loop_
_entity.id
_entity.type
_entity.pdbx_description
1 polymer ?
#
loop_
_entity_poly.entity_id
_entity_poly.type
_entity_poly.pdbx_seq_one_letter_code
_entity_poly.pdbx_strand_id
1 'polypeptide(L)'
;DPPLPPGHLYQRHRRQHDPPVNSRVECCLGDGWVAGAGPVTTASVSSFVKNTLLDHFALTHQSRTISNDIDRHGGSDRVYTILRQSPHAPVEGCTTTTSHCLPGRRTFFRRLVLTDKNSHSFVAWVRIWERSNNDQVMPVVSVFTTEPAVGGGVGDAFKHRFPVTTRLARVVLGPVVAAMVFDR
;
A
#
# COMPACT_ATOMS: atom_id res chain seq x y z
N ASP A 1 -3.55 14.44 -18.01
CA ASP A 1 -2.20 14.32 -17.44
C ASP A 1 -1.92 15.57 -16.62
N PRO A 2 -1.67 15.45 -15.32
CA PRO A 2 -1.49 16.61 -14.45
C PRO A 2 -0.11 17.25 -14.61
N PRO A 3 0.01 18.58 -14.42
CA PRO A 3 1.31 19.21 -14.29
C PRO A 3 1.99 18.70 -13.01
N LEU A 4 3.11 18.00 -13.17
CA LEU A 4 3.95 17.50 -12.07
C LEU A 4 5.20 18.37 -11.92
N PRO A 5 5.65 18.67 -10.69
CA PRO A 5 6.85 19.47 -10.49
C PRO A 5 8.09 18.73 -11.01
N PRO A 6 9.15 19.46 -11.43
CA PRO A 6 10.40 18.85 -11.84
C PRO A 6 10.95 17.87 -10.82
N GLY A 7 11.39 16.70 -11.28
CA GLY A 7 11.95 15.65 -10.43
C GLY A 7 10.91 14.86 -9.64
N HIS A 8 9.61 15.05 -9.92
CA HIS A 8 8.56 14.21 -9.33
C HIS A 8 8.70 12.75 -9.76
N LEU A 9 8.48 11.80 -8.84
CA LEU A 9 8.68 10.36 -9.09
C LEU A 9 7.88 9.87 -10.31
N TYR A 10 6.61 10.28 -10.41
CA TYR A 10 5.74 9.88 -11.53
C TYR A 10 6.10 10.56 -12.85
N GLN A 11 6.76 11.72 -12.80
CA GLN A 11 7.28 12.36 -14.01
C GLN A 11 8.47 11.57 -14.54
N ARG A 12 9.40 11.16 -13.65
CA ARG A 12 10.59 10.37 -14.01
C ARG A 12 10.25 9.01 -14.62
N HIS A 13 9.15 8.39 -14.19
CA HIS A 13 8.78 7.02 -14.59
C HIS A 13 7.51 6.94 -15.44
N ARG A 14 7.12 8.06 -16.04
CA ARG A 14 5.91 8.17 -16.85
C ARG A 14 5.89 7.17 -18.01
N ARG A 15 4.74 6.52 -18.22
CA ARG A 15 4.44 5.75 -19.43
C ARG A 15 3.47 6.53 -20.31
N GLN A 16 3.74 6.64 -21.61
CA GLN A 16 2.91 7.42 -22.52
C GLN A 16 1.47 6.88 -22.64
N HIS A 17 1.32 5.55 -22.65
CA HIS A 17 0.02 4.86 -22.75
C HIS A 17 -0.70 4.67 -21.41
N ASP A 18 -0.07 5.04 -20.29
CA ASP A 18 -0.66 4.92 -18.95
C ASP A 18 -0.16 6.09 -18.06
N PRO A 19 -0.51 7.34 -18.43
CA PRO A 19 0.06 8.53 -17.80
C PRO A 19 -0.49 8.75 -16.38
N PRO A 20 0.20 9.55 -15.56
CA PRO A 20 -0.31 9.96 -14.25
C PRO A 20 -1.71 10.59 -14.34
N VAL A 21 -2.53 10.34 -13.33
CA VAL A 21 -3.90 10.84 -13.25
C VAL A 21 -4.06 11.62 -11.97
N ASN A 22 -4.63 12.81 -12.08
CA ASN A 22 -5.11 13.57 -10.95
C ASN A 22 -6.63 13.46 -10.89
N SER A 23 -7.16 12.90 -9.80
CA SER A 23 -8.58 12.63 -9.62
C SER A 23 -9.03 13.05 -8.23
N ARG A 24 -10.28 13.51 -8.12
CA ARG A 24 -10.94 13.74 -6.83
C ARG A 24 -11.87 12.61 -6.45
N VAL A 25 -11.94 11.53 -7.24
CA VAL A 25 -12.85 10.42 -6.93
C VAL A 25 -12.33 9.67 -5.70
N GLU A 26 -13.17 9.57 -4.68
CA GLU A 26 -12.93 8.78 -3.47
C GLU A 26 -14.08 7.81 -3.22
N CYS A 27 -13.82 6.76 -2.45
CA CYS A 27 -14.88 5.85 -1.99
C CYS A 27 -15.32 6.25 -0.58
N CYS A 28 -16.62 6.42 -0.38
CA CYS A 28 -17.24 6.66 0.91
C CYS A 28 -18.14 5.49 1.30
N LEU A 29 -18.12 5.13 2.59
CA LEU A 29 -18.99 4.08 3.12
C LEU A 29 -20.45 4.54 3.04
N GLY A 30 -21.31 3.76 2.39
CA GLY A 30 -22.73 4.09 2.19
C GLY A 30 -23.03 4.85 0.90
N ASP A 31 -22.17 5.81 0.51
CA ASP A 31 -22.40 6.68 -0.65
C ASP A 31 -21.71 6.21 -1.94
N GLY A 32 -20.83 5.20 -1.86
CA GLY A 32 -20.11 4.67 -3.02
C GLY A 32 -19.01 5.62 -3.49
N TRP A 33 -18.97 5.96 -4.79
CA TRP A 33 -17.95 6.82 -5.36
C TRP A 33 -18.38 8.27 -5.36
N VAL A 34 -17.67 9.14 -4.64
CA VAL A 34 -18.01 10.56 -4.50
C VAL A 34 -16.83 11.44 -4.88
N ALA A 35 -17.09 12.75 -4.99
CA ALA A 35 -16.05 13.75 -5.16
C ALA A 35 -15.46 14.11 -3.79
N GLY A 36 -14.19 13.78 -3.60
CA GLY A 36 -13.45 14.02 -2.38
C GLY A 36 -12.94 15.43 -2.19
N ALA A 37 -12.52 15.69 -0.95
CA ALA A 37 -12.12 17.02 -0.47
C ALA A 37 -10.88 17.58 -1.19
N GLY A 38 -10.04 16.71 -1.76
CA GLY A 38 -8.82 17.11 -2.45
C GLY A 38 -8.46 16.19 -3.60
N PRO A 39 -7.71 16.69 -4.59
CA PRO A 39 -7.17 15.83 -5.64
C PRO A 39 -6.24 14.76 -5.05
N VAL A 40 -6.11 13.62 -5.71
CA VAL A 40 -5.10 12.60 -5.45
C VAL A 40 -4.42 12.31 -6.78
N THR A 41 -3.09 12.36 -6.79
CA THR A 41 -2.33 12.04 -8.00
C THR A 41 -1.87 10.59 -7.94
N THR A 42 -2.28 9.81 -8.92
CA THR A 42 -1.85 8.41 -9.08
C THR A 42 -0.80 8.32 -10.18
N ALA A 43 0.06 7.29 -10.11
CA ALA A 43 1.14 7.13 -11.08
C ALA A 43 0.68 6.78 -12.50
N SER A 44 -0.56 6.32 -12.65
CA SER A 44 -1.13 5.79 -13.90
C SER A 44 -2.65 5.75 -13.80
N VAL A 45 -3.33 5.64 -14.94
CA VAL A 45 -4.76 5.29 -15.00
C VAL A 45 -5.00 3.93 -14.35
N SER A 46 -4.12 2.96 -14.62
CA SER A 46 -4.19 1.64 -13.98
C SER A 46 -4.01 1.72 -12.46
N SER A 47 -3.13 2.60 -11.95
CA SER A 47 -2.97 2.84 -10.50
C SER A 47 -4.20 3.50 -9.88
N PHE A 48 -4.83 4.43 -10.59
CA PHE A 48 -6.10 5.03 -10.15
C PHE A 48 -7.17 3.95 -9.92
N VAL A 49 -7.47 3.14 -10.95
CA VAL A 49 -8.47 2.06 -10.84
C VAL A 49 -8.15 1.09 -9.70
N LYS A 50 -6.89 0.66 -9.56
CA LYS A 50 -6.48 -0.25 -8.47
C LYS A 50 -6.62 0.37 -7.08
N ASN A 51 -6.27 1.65 -6.90
CA ASN A 51 -6.43 2.31 -5.60
C ASN A 51 -7.90 2.43 -5.23
N THR A 52 -8.71 2.91 -6.18
CA THR A 52 -10.17 3.02 -6.09
C THR A 52 -10.77 1.68 -5.66
N LEU A 53 -10.45 0.58 -6.34
CA LEU A 53 -10.91 -0.77 -5.98
C LEU A 53 -10.45 -1.21 -4.57
N LEU A 54 -9.19 -0.98 -4.22
CA LEU A 54 -8.67 -1.33 -2.88
C LEU A 54 -9.31 -0.51 -1.76
N ASP A 55 -9.60 0.77 -1.99
CA ASP A 55 -10.28 1.63 -1.02
C ASP A 55 -11.73 1.17 -0.80
N HIS A 56 -12.46 0.89 -1.88
CA HIS A 56 -13.79 0.31 -1.77
C HIS A 56 -13.76 -1.01 -1.02
N PHE A 57 -12.85 -1.91 -1.36
CA PHE A 57 -12.73 -3.20 -0.69
C PHE A 57 -12.42 -3.06 0.81
N ALA A 58 -11.51 -2.14 1.17
CA ALA A 58 -11.20 -1.86 2.58
C ALA A 58 -12.39 -1.32 3.37
N LEU A 59 -13.28 -0.55 2.73
CA LEU A 59 -14.46 0.04 3.36
C LEU A 59 -15.64 -0.94 3.45
N THR A 60 -15.87 -1.75 2.42
CA THR A 60 -17.05 -2.63 2.35
C THR A 60 -16.85 -4.00 2.97
N HIS A 61 -15.61 -4.43 3.18
CA HIS A 61 -15.30 -5.73 3.77
C HIS A 61 -14.72 -5.57 5.18
N GLN A 62 -15.03 -6.52 6.07
CA GLN A 62 -14.38 -6.61 7.37
C GLN A 62 -12.91 -6.99 7.19
N SER A 63 -12.07 -5.98 7.04
CA SER A 63 -10.62 -6.15 6.93
C SER A 63 -9.94 -5.94 8.27
N ARG A 64 -8.85 -6.67 8.48
CA ARG A 64 -7.98 -6.55 9.65
C ARG A 64 -6.67 -5.92 9.23
N THR A 65 -6.17 -5.02 10.08
CA THR A 65 -4.99 -4.23 9.79
C THR A 65 -4.02 -4.30 10.96
N ILE A 66 -2.74 -4.46 10.65
CA ILE A 66 -1.63 -4.17 11.55
C ILE A 66 -0.78 -3.07 10.92
N SER A 67 -0.34 -2.09 11.70
CA SER A 67 0.52 -1.00 11.23
C SER A 67 1.70 -0.81 12.16
N ASN A 68 2.89 -0.69 11.59
CA ASN A 68 4.11 -0.42 12.32
C ASN A 68 4.91 0.69 11.63
N ASP A 69 5.46 1.57 12.44
CA ASP A 69 6.48 2.51 12.01
C ASP A 69 7.82 1.76 11.98
N ILE A 70 8.51 1.82 10.83
CA ILE A 70 9.79 1.13 10.63
C ILE A 70 10.91 2.14 10.88
N ASP A 71 11.75 1.87 11.87
CA ASP A 71 12.93 2.68 12.14
C ASP A 71 13.90 2.64 10.95
N ARG A 72 14.43 3.82 10.60
CA ARG A 72 15.35 4.02 9.49
C ARG A 72 16.62 3.19 9.63
N HIS A 73 17.05 2.92 10.86
CA HIS A 73 18.34 2.30 11.15
C HIS A 73 18.33 0.76 11.12
N GLY A 74 17.15 0.12 11.04
CA GLY A 74 17.04 -1.32 11.26
C GLY A 74 16.50 -2.14 10.10
N GLY A 75 16.27 -1.59 8.91
CA GLY A 75 15.64 -2.34 7.80
C GLY A 75 14.91 -1.49 6.75
N SER A 76 15.02 -0.16 6.87
CA SER A 76 14.35 0.82 6.02
C SER A 76 14.77 0.76 4.56
N ASP A 77 15.98 0.31 4.24
CA ASP A 77 16.49 0.32 2.85
C ASP A 77 15.58 -0.41 1.87
N ARG A 78 15.01 -1.56 2.28
CA ARG A 78 14.07 -2.30 1.42
C ARG A 78 12.76 -1.53 1.22
N VAL A 79 12.19 -1.02 2.31
CA VAL A 79 10.92 -0.26 2.29
C VAL A 79 11.08 1.02 1.48
N TYR A 80 12.19 1.73 1.69
CA TYR A 80 12.58 2.93 0.99
C TYR A 80 12.81 2.66 -0.50
N THR A 81 13.52 1.58 -0.83
CA THR A 81 13.72 1.14 -2.23
C THR A 81 12.39 0.88 -2.91
N ILE A 82 11.46 0.18 -2.25
CA ILE A 82 10.13 -0.07 -2.83
C ILE A 82 9.34 1.23 -3.06
N LEU A 83 9.45 2.20 -2.15
CA LEU A 83 8.80 3.51 -2.29
C LEU A 83 9.41 4.36 -3.42
N ARG A 84 10.73 4.29 -3.61
CA ARG A 84 11.46 5.17 -4.54
C ARG A 84 11.72 4.58 -5.92
N GLN A 85 11.61 3.26 -6.09
CA GLN A 85 11.68 2.65 -7.41
C GLN A 85 10.48 3.03 -8.28
N SER A 86 10.58 2.74 -9.58
CA SER A 86 9.48 3.01 -10.53
C SER A 86 8.15 2.46 -10.00
N PRO A 87 7.04 3.24 -10.01
CA PRO A 87 5.72 2.78 -9.59
C PRO A 87 5.20 1.62 -10.45
N HIS A 88 5.74 1.46 -11.66
CA HIS A 88 5.40 0.39 -12.59
C HIS A 88 6.35 -0.82 -12.52
N ALA A 89 7.40 -0.75 -11.70
CA ALA A 89 8.26 -1.91 -11.46
C ALA A 89 7.48 -2.96 -10.66
N PRO A 90 7.52 -4.24 -11.09
CA PRO A 90 6.96 -5.32 -10.31
C PRO A 90 7.71 -5.45 -8.98
N VAL A 91 7.02 -5.95 -7.96
CA VAL A 91 7.61 -6.28 -6.67
C VAL A 91 7.42 -7.76 -6.46
N GLU A 92 8.51 -8.47 -6.14
CA GLU A 92 8.48 -9.91 -5.89
C GLU A 92 7.44 -10.25 -4.81
N GLY A 93 6.69 -11.34 -5.03
CA GLY A 93 5.61 -11.77 -4.14
C GLY A 93 4.30 -10.98 -4.28
N CYS A 94 4.23 -10.00 -5.20
CA CYS A 94 3.02 -9.23 -5.44
C CYS A 94 2.39 -9.56 -6.80
N THR A 95 1.07 -9.67 -6.85
CA THR A 95 0.31 -9.81 -8.10
C THR A 95 0.23 -8.49 -8.84
N THR A 96 0.05 -7.40 -8.09
CA THR A 96 0.00 -6.07 -8.67
C THR A 96 0.40 -5.00 -7.67
N THR A 97 0.80 -3.86 -8.21
CA THR A 97 1.15 -2.68 -7.43
C THR A 97 0.34 -1.48 -7.90
N THR A 98 0.12 -0.55 -6.98
CA THR A 98 -0.41 0.78 -7.28
C THR A 98 0.25 1.81 -6.38
N SER A 99 0.32 3.05 -6.85
CA SER A 99 0.85 4.16 -6.07
C SER A 99 0.08 5.45 -6.31
N HIS A 100 -0.01 6.25 -5.26
CA HIS A 100 -0.57 7.59 -5.30
C HIS A 100 0.20 8.52 -4.36
N CYS A 101 0.09 9.82 -4.61
CA CYS A 101 0.61 10.86 -3.74
C CYS A 101 -0.46 11.93 -3.52
N LEU A 102 -0.36 12.59 -2.36
CA LEU A 102 -1.24 13.70 -2.03
C LEU A 102 -0.70 15.00 -2.64
N PRO A 103 -1.56 15.89 -3.19
CA PRO A 103 -1.14 17.16 -3.77
C PRO A 103 -0.37 18.01 -2.76
N GLY A 104 0.67 18.68 -3.24
CA GLY A 104 1.51 19.55 -2.40
C GLY A 104 2.39 18.81 -1.38
N ARG A 105 2.23 17.48 -1.21
CA ARG A 105 3.08 16.66 -0.34
C ARG A 105 3.92 15.72 -1.19
N ARG A 106 5.22 15.63 -0.88
CA ARG A 106 6.12 14.60 -1.45
C ARG A 106 5.92 13.23 -0.77
N THR A 107 4.76 13.00 -0.18
CA THR A 107 4.40 11.74 0.48
C THR A 107 3.85 10.78 -0.56
N PHE A 108 4.61 9.72 -0.83
CA PHE A 108 4.22 8.67 -1.75
C PHE A 108 3.62 7.50 -0.98
N PHE A 109 2.52 6.98 -1.49
CA PHE A 109 1.88 5.77 -1.04
C PHE A 109 2.13 4.70 -2.08
N ARG A 110 2.54 3.52 -1.64
CA ARG A 110 2.67 2.32 -2.45
C ARG A 110 1.80 1.23 -1.84
N ARG A 111 0.93 0.62 -2.63
CA ARG A 111 0.16 -0.56 -2.23
C ARG A 111 0.60 -1.75 -3.07
N LEU A 112 0.81 -2.87 -2.40
CA LEU A 112 1.36 -4.11 -2.92
C LEU A 112 0.35 -5.22 -2.66
N VAL A 113 -0.34 -5.69 -3.69
CA VAL A 113 -1.39 -6.71 -3.56
C VAL A 113 -0.73 -8.09 -3.51
N LEU A 114 -1.10 -8.88 -2.50
CA LEU A 114 -0.44 -10.14 -2.13
C LEU A 114 -1.14 -11.39 -2.68
N THR A 115 -2.34 -11.26 -3.24
CA THR A 115 -3.16 -12.41 -3.63
C THR A 115 -2.69 -13.05 -4.92
N ASP A 116 -2.19 -14.28 -4.88
CA ASP A 116 -1.75 -14.99 -6.09
C ASP A 116 -2.88 -15.80 -6.78
N LYS A 117 -2.47 -16.57 -7.79
CA LYS A 117 -3.29 -17.36 -8.72
C LYS A 117 -3.95 -18.61 -8.10
N ASN A 118 -3.77 -18.92 -6.82
CA ASN A 118 -4.39 -20.09 -6.18
C ASN A 118 -5.46 -19.68 -5.17
N SER A 119 -6.73 -19.94 -5.50
CA SER A 119 -7.91 -20.19 -4.64
C SER A 119 -8.10 -19.42 -3.32
N HIS A 120 -7.41 -18.31 -3.08
CA HIS A 120 -7.52 -17.58 -1.84
C HIS A 120 -8.84 -16.82 -1.85
N SER A 121 -9.77 -17.22 -0.98
CA SER A 121 -11.09 -16.60 -0.80
C SER A 121 -11.03 -15.22 -0.14
N PHE A 122 -9.85 -14.61 -0.07
CA PHE A 122 -9.61 -13.35 0.63
C PHE A 122 -8.63 -12.46 -0.13
N VAL A 123 -8.62 -11.17 0.21
CA VAL A 123 -7.68 -10.19 -0.34
C VAL A 123 -6.77 -9.66 0.74
N ALA A 124 -5.47 -9.58 0.43
CA ALA A 124 -4.47 -8.97 1.28
C ALA A 124 -3.56 -8.04 0.50
N TRP A 125 -3.12 -6.96 1.15
CA TRP A 125 -2.17 -6.02 0.57
C TRP A 125 -1.31 -5.34 1.65
N VAL A 126 -0.12 -4.94 1.25
CA VAL A 126 0.77 -4.08 2.05
C VAL A 126 0.62 -2.65 1.56
N ARG A 127 0.41 -1.70 2.47
CA ARG A 127 0.50 -0.26 2.22
C ARG A 127 1.79 0.25 2.85
N ILE A 128 2.58 0.95 2.05
CA ILE A 128 3.82 1.59 2.46
C ILE A 128 3.69 3.08 2.18
N TRP A 129 4.06 3.93 3.13
CA TRP A 129 4.08 5.38 2.94
C TRP A 129 5.08 6.06 3.88
N GLU A 130 5.40 7.33 3.62
CA GLU A 130 6.32 8.10 4.46
C GLU A 130 5.55 9.05 5.40
N ARG A 131 5.75 8.90 6.71
CA ARG A 131 5.29 9.87 7.71
C ARG A 131 6.41 10.87 7.98
N SER A 132 6.10 12.16 7.90
CA SER A 132 7.02 13.25 8.25
C SER A 132 6.64 13.83 9.61
N ASN A 133 7.51 13.68 10.62
CA ASN A 133 7.40 14.33 11.92
C ASN A 133 8.73 14.99 12.26
N ASN A 134 8.74 16.30 12.57
CA ASN A 134 9.89 17.06 13.10
C ASN A 134 11.23 16.70 12.41
N ASP A 135 11.32 16.97 11.10
CA ASP A 135 12.49 16.70 10.23
C ASP A 135 12.87 15.23 9.99
N GLN A 136 12.19 14.28 10.64
CA GLN A 136 12.36 12.86 10.37
C GLN A 136 11.29 12.33 9.41
N VAL A 137 11.75 11.68 8.34
CA VAL A 137 10.91 10.92 7.42
C VAL A 137 11.03 9.45 7.78
N MET A 138 9.92 8.87 8.27
CA MET A 138 9.85 7.46 8.66
C MET A 138 8.92 6.69 7.74
N PRO A 139 9.35 5.56 7.16
CA PRO A 139 8.45 4.69 6.44
C PRO A 139 7.51 3.97 7.40
N VAL A 140 6.24 3.94 7.04
CA VAL A 140 5.17 3.23 7.75
C VAL A 140 4.72 2.09 6.87
N VAL A 141 4.61 0.90 7.47
CA VAL A 141 4.12 -0.30 6.81
C VAL A 141 2.83 -0.74 7.50
N SER A 142 1.77 -0.85 6.70
CA SER A 142 0.47 -1.38 7.13
C SER A 142 0.14 -2.63 6.31
N VAL A 143 -0.28 -3.70 6.96
CA VAL A 143 -0.71 -4.94 6.29
C VAL A 143 -2.20 -5.10 6.52
N PHE A 144 -2.94 -5.27 5.43
CA PHE A 144 -4.38 -5.43 5.40
C PHE A 144 -4.72 -6.84 4.92
N THR A 145 -5.78 -7.42 5.49
CA THR A 145 -6.29 -8.71 5.05
C THR A 145 -7.77 -8.89 5.33
N THR A 146 -8.45 -9.66 4.49
CA THR A 146 -9.76 -10.26 4.76
C THR A 146 -9.69 -11.77 4.98
N GLU A 147 -8.49 -12.31 5.22
CA GLU A 147 -8.32 -13.70 5.61
C GLU A 147 -9.18 -14.00 6.85
N PRO A 148 -10.01 -15.05 6.84
CA PRO A 148 -10.72 -15.47 8.04
C PRO A 148 -9.72 -15.79 9.14
N ALA A 149 -9.96 -15.28 10.35
CA ALA A 149 -9.08 -15.57 11.47
C ALA A 149 -9.12 -17.06 11.80
N VAL A 150 -7.95 -17.72 11.86
CA VAL A 150 -7.84 -19.12 12.27
C VAL A 150 -7.49 -19.21 13.74
N GLY A 151 -8.39 -19.80 14.54
CA GLY A 151 -8.18 -19.99 15.99
C GLY A 151 -7.91 -18.70 16.77
N GLY A 152 -7.77 -18.83 18.09
CA GLY A 152 -7.31 -17.75 18.96
C GLY A 152 -8.39 -16.78 19.45
N GLY A 153 -8.28 -16.39 20.71
CA GLY A 153 -9.13 -15.37 21.32
C GLY A 153 -8.79 -13.97 20.84
N VAL A 154 -9.56 -12.99 21.33
CA VAL A 154 -9.19 -11.57 21.17
C VAL A 154 -7.88 -11.34 21.93
N GLY A 155 -6.75 -11.27 21.22
CA GLY A 155 -5.43 -11.05 21.82
C GLY A 155 -4.27 -11.75 21.10
N ASP A 156 -4.57 -12.79 20.29
CA ASP A 156 -3.52 -13.53 19.58
C ASP A 156 -2.81 -12.66 18.54
N ALA A 157 -1.50 -12.87 18.40
CA ALA A 157 -0.67 -12.11 17.47
C ALA A 157 -1.16 -12.25 16.02
N PHE A 158 -1.00 -11.18 15.23
CA PHE A 158 -1.49 -11.12 13.85
C PHE A 158 -1.04 -12.32 13.00
N LYS A 159 0.20 -12.77 13.18
CA LYS A 159 0.77 -13.92 12.46
C LYS A 159 0.09 -15.26 12.73
N HIS A 160 -0.50 -15.43 13.91
CA HIS A 160 -1.20 -16.65 14.28
C HIS A 160 -2.63 -16.65 13.76
N ARG A 161 -3.28 -15.47 13.77
CA ARG A 161 -4.65 -15.30 13.29
C ARG A 161 -4.76 -15.29 11.77
N PHE A 162 -3.76 -14.75 11.08
CA PHE A 162 -3.75 -14.58 9.61
C PHE A 162 -2.45 -15.14 8.99
N PRO A 163 -2.23 -16.46 9.08
CA PRO A 163 -0.97 -17.08 8.68
C PRO A 163 -0.69 -16.97 7.18
N VAL A 164 -1.72 -17.02 6.32
CA VAL A 164 -1.51 -16.96 4.86
C VAL A 164 -1.06 -15.55 4.46
N THR A 165 -1.74 -14.52 4.97
CA THR A 165 -1.37 -13.11 4.81
C THR A 165 0.05 -12.86 5.28
N THR A 166 0.38 -13.35 6.47
CA THR A 166 1.69 -13.15 7.07
C THR A 166 2.79 -13.78 6.23
N ARG A 167 2.58 -15.00 5.73
CA ARG A 167 3.52 -15.67 4.83
C ARG A 167 3.76 -14.86 3.56
N LEU A 168 2.69 -14.38 2.91
CA LEU A 168 2.80 -13.59 1.68
C LEU A 168 3.49 -12.24 1.94
N ALA A 169 3.11 -11.54 3.00
CA ALA A 169 3.70 -10.27 3.36
C ALA A 169 5.19 -10.40 3.72
N ARG A 170 5.60 -11.51 4.37
CA ARG A 170 7.02 -11.81 4.68
C ARG A 170 7.90 -11.86 3.43
N VAL A 171 7.40 -12.43 2.34
CA VAL A 171 8.14 -12.47 1.06
C VAL A 171 8.39 -11.07 0.53
N VAL A 172 7.36 -10.22 0.56
CA VAL A 172 7.43 -8.85 0.03
C VAL A 172 8.28 -7.93 0.90
N LEU A 173 8.12 -8.02 2.23
CA LEU A 173 8.80 -7.16 3.19
C LEU A 173 10.25 -7.59 3.46
N GLY A 174 10.59 -8.86 3.21
CA GLY A 174 11.87 -9.43 3.60
C GLY A 174 11.96 -9.69 5.12
N PRO A 175 12.96 -10.48 5.56
CA PRO A 175 13.00 -11.03 6.91
C PRO A 175 13.04 -9.96 8.00
N VAL A 176 13.85 -8.92 7.81
CA VAL A 176 14.09 -7.87 8.81
C VAL A 176 12.83 -7.02 9.05
N VAL A 177 12.25 -6.48 7.98
CA VAL A 177 11.04 -5.64 8.08
C VAL A 177 9.85 -6.50 8.53
N ALA A 178 9.73 -7.73 8.04
CA ALA A 178 8.64 -8.59 8.44
C ALA A 178 8.69 -8.97 9.93
N ALA A 179 9.88 -9.17 10.50
CA ALA A 179 10.03 -9.37 11.95
C ALA A 179 9.53 -8.15 12.74
N MET A 180 9.89 -6.93 12.31
CA MET A 180 9.40 -5.70 12.95
C MET A 180 7.87 -5.54 12.87
N VAL A 181 7.25 -6.06 11.81
CA VAL A 181 5.80 -5.96 11.60
C VAL A 181 5.03 -7.05 12.35
N PHE A 182 5.52 -8.29 12.40
CA PHE A 182 4.75 -9.46 12.83
C PHE A 182 5.23 -10.14 14.12
N ASP A 183 6.45 -9.88 14.58
CA ASP A 183 7.07 -10.59 15.70
C ASP A 183 7.22 -9.72 16.96
N ARG A 184 6.51 -8.58 16.99
CA ARG A 184 6.32 -7.76 18.20
C ARG A 184 5.21 -8.29 19.08
#